data_AF-T0RA77-F1
#
_entry.id   AF-T0RA77-F1
#
_cell.length_a   1.000
_cell.length_b   1.000
_cell.length_c   1.000
_cell.angle_alpha   90.00
_cell.angle_beta   90.00
_cell.angle_gamma   90.00
#
_symmetry.space_group_name_H-M   'P 1'
#
loop_
_entity.id
_entity.type
_entity.pdbx_description
1 polymer ?
#
loop_
_entity_poly.entity_id
_entity_poly.type
_entity_poly.pdbx_seq_one_letter_code
_entity_poly.pdbx_strand_id
1 'polypeptide(L)'
;MKLCKFLFISIIGLATLAENIDLNSLTIRTSVDQSKTYKIKKITISRPGANESKEITIETYGSEKCVIPIDQIIKTPRPSYQGCTHCLKDDVEVEDYYVQLFLNSINPSISCDVKDGVTTGFNFAGGTTINGKSSFSMVGLIFNMAVYTDGEFESKPYEKDSVDKFLDDAADILLRMAF
;
A
#
# COMPACT_ATOMS: atom_id res chain seq x y z
N MET A 1 -37.32 -18.62 -14.62
CA MET A 1 -36.60 -19.13 -13.42
C MET A 1 -35.11 -19.46 -13.64
N LYS A 2 -34.43 -18.97 -14.72
CA LYS A 2 -32.99 -19.24 -14.93
C LYS A 2 -32.06 -18.06 -14.59
N LEU A 3 -32.59 -16.83 -14.45
CA LEU A 3 -31.78 -15.65 -14.13
C LEU A 3 -31.32 -15.56 -12.64
N CYS A 4 -32.11 -16.07 -11.69
CA CYS A 4 -31.77 -15.97 -10.27
C CYS A 4 -30.60 -16.88 -9.83
N LYS A 5 -30.29 -17.95 -10.57
CA LYS A 5 -29.20 -18.88 -10.18
C LYS A 5 -27.81 -18.33 -10.54
N PHE A 6 -27.71 -17.49 -11.58
CA PHE A 6 -26.43 -16.90 -11.98
C PHE A 6 -26.01 -15.73 -11.07
N LEU A 7 -26.99 -14.98 -10.51
CA LEU A 7 -26.71 -13.88 -9.59
C LEU A 7 -26.17 -14.34 -8.22
N PHE A 8 -26.46 -15.58 -7.80
CA PHE A 8 -26.02 -16.10 -6.50
C PHE A 8 -24.54 -16.51 -6.49
N ILE A 9 -23.98 -16.91 -7.64
CA ILE A 9 -22.59 -17.38 -7.74
C ILE A 9 -21.62 -16.19 -7.70
N SER A 10 -22.01 -15.03 -8.24
CA SER A 10 -21.19 -13.82 -8.23
C SER A 10 -21.11 -13.12 -6.88
N ILE A 11 -22.06 -13.36 -5.96
CA ILE A 11 -22.04 -12.75 -4.61
C ILE A 11 -21.09 -13.52 -3.68
N ILE A 12 -20.97 -14.84 -3.85
CA ILE A 12 -20.11 -15.68 -2.99
C ILE A 12 -18.62 -15.48 -3.32
N GLY A 13 -18.27 -15.27 -4.60
CA GLY A 13 -16.87 -15.03 -5.00
C GLY A 13 -16.27 -13.69 -4.55
N LEU A 14 -17.11 -12.68 -4.29
CA LEU A 14 -16.67 -11.39 -3.73
C LEU A 14 -16.45 -11.46 -2.22
N ALA A 15 -17.17 -12.33 -1.50
CA ALA A 15 -17.03 -12.48 -0.05
C ALA A 15 -15.68 -13.10 0.35
N THR A 16 -15.15 -14.03 -0.46
CA THR A 16 -13.85 -14.68 -0.23
C THR A 16 -12.65 -13.76 -0.50
N LEU A 17 -12.82 -12.67 -1.27
CA LEU A 17 -11.78 -11.66 -1.48
C LEU A 17 -11.70 -10.65 -0.32
N ALA A 18 -12.77 -10.53 0.49
CA ALA A 18 -12.84 -9.62 1.63
C ALA A 18 -12.30 -10.24 2.94
N GLU A 19 -12.14 -11.56 3.00
CA GLU A 19 -11.73 -12.28 4.23
C GLU A 19 -10.25 -12.13 4.62
N ASN A 20 -9.38 -11.58 3.76
CA ASN A 20 -7.93 -11.60 4.00
C ASN A 20 -7.26 -10.22 4.17
N ILE A 21 -8.02 -9.12 4.28
CA ILE A 21 -7.42 -7.84 4.69
C ILE A 21 -7.45 -7.80 6.22
N ASP A 22 -6.34 -8.21 6.83
CA ASP A 22 -6.17 -8.16 8.27
C ASP A 22 -6.14 -6.69 8.71
N LEU A 23 -7.29 -6.16 9.15
CA LEU A 23 -7.44 -4.75 9.50
C LEU A 23 -6.67 -4.40 10.78
N ASN A 24 -6.22 -3.14 10.86
CA ASN A 24 -5.36 -2.64 11.94
C ASN A 24 -4.05 -3.45 12.08
N SER A 25 -3.35 -3.66 10.96
CA SER A 25 -2.15 -4.48 10.87
C SER A 25 -0.94 -3.73 10.31
N LEU A 26 0.24 -4.08 10.81
CA LEU A 26 1.53 -3.70 10.27
C LEU A 26 2.23 -4.95 9.77
N THR A 27 2.49 -5.03 8.47
CA THR A 27 3.38 -6.03 7.88
C THR A 27 4.76 -5.42 7.70
N ILE A 28 5.79 -6.07 8.24
CA ILE A 28 7.18 -5.70 7.98
C ILE A 28 7.75 -6.76 7.04
N ARG A 29 8.21 -6.32 5.88
CA ARG A 29 8.79 -7.17 4.84
C ARG A 29 10.27 -6.83 4.71
N THR A 30 11.13 -7.84 4.82
CA THR A 30 12.59 -7.70 4.66
C THR A 30 13.09 -8.24 3.32
N SER A 31 12.27 -9.06 2.65
CA SER A 31 12.54 -9.59 1.31
C SER A 31 11.21 -9.97 0.64
N VAL A 32 11.20 -10.37 -0.63
CA VAL A 32 9.96 -10.83 -1.31
C VAL A 32 9.28 -11.97 -0.53
N ASP A 33 10.07 -12.88 0.03
CA ASP A 33 9.59 -14.09 0.70
C ASP A 33 9.53 -13.96 2.23
N GLN A 34 10.16 -12.93 2.81
CA GLN A 34 10.24 -12.75 4.25
C GLN A 34 9.40 -11.55 4.67
N SER A 35 8.26 -11.86 5.26
CA SER A 35 7.39 -10.86 5.87
C SER A 35 6.77 -11.40 7.15
N LYS A 36 6.41 -10.48 8.04
CA LYS A 36 5.66 -10.80 9.24
C LYS A 36 4.66 -9.70 9.55
N THR A 37 3.44 -10.11 9.89
CA THR A 37 2.33 -9.22 10.20
C THR A 37 2.09 -9.15 11.71
N TYR A 38 1.82 -7.94 12.17
CA TYR A 38 1.62 -7.57 13.57
C TYR A 38 0.35 -6.73 13.70
N LYS A 39 -0.25 -6.70 14.89
CA LYS A 39 -1.32 -5.73 15.17
C LYS A 39 -0.72 -4.37 15.52
N ILE A 40 -1.28 -3.32 14.93
CA ILE A 40 -0.91 -1.94 15.23
C ILE A 40 -1.41 -1.58 16.62
N LYS A 41 -0.50 -1.12 17.46
CA LYS A 41 -0.81 -0.56 18.78
C LYS A 41 -1.08 0.94 18.67
N LYS A 42 -0.22 1.66 17.95
CA LYS A 42 -0.28 3.12 17.86
C LYS A 42 0.43 3.62 16.61
N ILE A 43 -0.09 4.69 16.04
CA ILE A 43 0.59 5.48 15.01
C ILE A 43 0.86 6.85 15.62
N THR A 44 2.10 7.32 15.53
CA THR A 44 2.51 8.63 16.02
C THR A 44 3.31 9.37 14.98
N ILE A 45 3.34 10.69 15.13
CA ILE A 45 4.27 11.54 14.41
C ILE A 45 5.15 12.22 15.43
N SER A 46 6.45 12.03 15.28
CA SER A 46 7.46 12.59 16.17
C SER A 46 8.54 13.28 15.36
N ARG A 47 9.28 14.16 16.04
CA ARG A 47 10.52 14.71 15.54
C ARG A 47 11.63 14.26 16.51
N PRO A 48 12.57 13.41 16.10
CA PRO A 48 13.55 12.81 17.03
C PRO A 48 14.57 13.83 17.57
N GLY A 49 14.80 14.95 16.86
CA GLY A 49 15.65 16.05 17.30
C GLY A 49 15.26 17.40 16.70
N ALA A 50 15.73 18.52 17.27
CA ALA A 50 15.32 19.87 16.84
C ALA A 50 15.59 20.16 15.35
N ASN A 51 16.62 19.53 14.77
CA ASN A 51 17.04 19.69 13.37
C ASN A 51 16.70 18.48 12.49
N GLU A 52 15.99 17.49 13.03
CA GLU A 52 15.65 16.27 12.29
C GLU A 52 14.27 16.41 11.65
N SER A 53 14.06 15.71 10.53
CA SER A 53 12.76 15.63 9.87
C SER A 53 11.74 14.92 10.76
N LYS A 54 10.46 15.18 10.51
CA LYS A 54 9.39 14.42 11.16
C LYS A 54 9.43 12.97 10.67
N GLU A 55 8.93 12.08 11.50
CA GLU A 55 8.82 10.65 11.20
C GLU A 55 7.45 10.15 11.62
N ILE A 56 6.86 9.29 10.80
CA ILE A 56 5.66 8.52 11.14
C ILE A 56 6.15 7.22 11.76
N THR A 57 5.84 6.99 13.03
CA THR A 57 6.17 5.75 13.74
C THR A 57 4.92 4.92 13.91
N ILE A 58 4.97 3.67 13.44
CA ILE A 58 3.92 2.67 13.60
C ILE A 58 4.43 1.64 14.60
N GLU A 59 3.88 1.68 15.80
CA GLU A 59 4.25 0.80 16.91
C GLU A 59 3.35 -0.44 16.92
N THR A 60 3.94 -1.59 17.19
CA THR A 60 3.21 -2.82 17.49
C THR A 60 3.09 -3.01 19.00
N TYR A 61 2.44 -4.10 19.42
CA TYR A 61 2.48 -4.53 20.82
C TYR A 61 3.81 -5.20 21.21
N GLY A 62 4.62 -5.61 20.22
CA GLY A 62 5.96 -6.15 20.40
C GLY A 62 7.04 -5.07 20.41
N SER A 63 8.29 -5.47 20.20
CA SER A 63 9.42 -4.56 20.03
C SER A 63 9.52 -4.03 18.59
N GLU A 64 8.82 -4.67 17.66
CA GLU A 64 8.83 -4.30 16.25
C GLU A 64 8.05 -3.02 16.01
N LYS A 65 8.62 -2.17 15.17
CA LYS A 65 8.03 -0.92 14.72
C LYS A 65 8.48 -0.62 13.29
N CYS A 66 7.69 0.15 12.58
CA CYS A 66 8.10 0.76 11.32
C CYS A 66 8.23 2.27 11.50
N VAL A 67 9.32 2.85 11.00
CA VAL A 67 9.57 4.29 11.02
C VAL A 67 9.65 4.76 9.59
N ILE A 68 8.74 5.65 9.19
CA ILE A 68 8.68 6.23 7.85
C ILE A 68 9.14 7.69 7.94
N PRO A 69 10.33 8.02 7.41
CA PRO A 69 10.82 9.39 7.41
C PRO A 69 10.00 10.27 6.45
N ILE A 70 9.44 11.37 6.93
CA ILE A 70 8.66 12.30 6.10
C ILE A 70 9.53 12.93 5.00
N ASP A 71 10.81 13.18 5.28
CA ASP A 71 11.71 13.75 4.28
C ASP A 71 11.91 12.83 3.07
N GLN A 72 11.92 11.51 3.26
CA GLN A 72 11.97 10.56 2.16
C GLN A 72 10.69 10.59 1.31
N ILE A 73 9.51 10.76 1.94
CA ILE A 73 8.26 10.96 1.23
C ILE A 73 8.33 12.23 0.36
N ILE A 74 8.77 13.34 0.95
CA ILE A 74 8.87 14.64 0.26
C ILE A 74 9.84 14.58 -0.94
N LYS A 75 10.99 13.92 -0.76
CA LYS A 75 12.05 13.79 -1.77
C LYS A 75 11.71 12.80 -2.88
N THR A 76 10.71 11.94 -2.70
CA THR A 76 10.31 10.98 -3.73
C THR A 76 9.74 11.71 -4.94
N PRO A 77 10.16 11.38 -6.18
CA PRO A 77 9.66 12.03 -7.38
C PRO A 77 8.14 12.01 -7.46
N ARG A 78 7.55 13.19 -7.65
CA ARG A 78 6.10 13.36 -7.77
C ARG A 78 5.69 13.14 -9.23
N PRO A 79 4.61 12.38 -9.49
CA PRO A 79 4.03 12.35 -10.83
C PRO A 79 3.63 13.77 -11.24
N SER A 80 4.23 14.27 -12.32
CA SER A 80 3.88 15.56 -12.91
C SER A 80 3.52 15.29 -14.37
N TYR A 81 2.23 15.03 -14.62
CA TYR A 81 1.71 14.81 -15.97
C TYR A 81 0.52 15.72 -16.25
N GLN A 82 0.35 16.07 -17.53
CA GLN A 82 -0.70 16.94 -18.00
C GLN A 82 -2.06 16.25 -17.78
N GLY A 83 -2.92 16.85 -16.94
CA GLY A 83 -4.20 16.28 -16.53
C GLY A 83 -4.30 15.88 -15.07
N CYS A 84 -3.22 15.96 -14.28
CA CYS A 84 -3.30 15.73 -12.84
C CYS A 84 -3.96 16.91 -12.12
N THR A 85 -5.25 16.80 -11.79
CA THR A 85 -6.03 17.85 -11.13
C THR A 85 -5.81 17.94 -9.61
N HIS A 86 -5.23 16.90 -9.00
CA HIS A 86 -5.04 16.76 -7.54
C HIS A 86 -3.60 16.34 -7.17
N CYS A 87 -2.61 16.66 -8.00
CA CYS A 87 -1.21 16.43 -7.64
C CYS A 87 -0.82 17.42 -6.54
N LEU A 88 -0.26 16.89 -5.46
CA LEU A 88 0.29 17.67 -4.35
C LEU A 88 1.43 18.54 -4.90
N LYS A 89 1.32 19.86 -4.70
CA LYS A 89 2.12 20.84 -5.43
C LYS A 89 3.42 21.19 -4.73
N ASP A 90 3.40 21.19 -3.40
CA ASP A 90 4.53 21.57 -2.58
C ASP A 90 4.77 20.57 -1.44
N ASP A 91 5.94 20.71 -0.82
CA ASP A 91 6.43 19.79 0.22
C ASP A 91 5.55 19.83 1.48
N VAL A 92 4.92 20.97 1.77
CA VAL A 92 4.05 21.16 2.93
C VAL A 92 2.74 20.42 2.71
N GLU A 93 2.16 20.54 1.52
CA GLU A 93 0.95 19.82 1.12
C GLU A 93 1.17 18.30 1.14
N VAL A 94 2.35 17.85 0.70
CA VAL A 94 2.74 16.44 0.78
C VAL A 94 2.85 15.98 2.23
N GLU A 95 3.61 16.70 3.05
CA GLU A 95 3.75 16.35 4.47
C GLU A 95 2.40 16.27 5.16
N ASP A 96 1.56 17.29 5.01
CA ASP A 96 0.23 17.35 5.64
C ASP A 96 -0.69 16.23 5.16
N TYR A 97 -0.69 15.91 3.86
CA TYR A 97 -1.44 14.79 3.30
C TYR A 97 -1.06 13.47 3.98
N TYR A 98 0.23 13.14 4.06
CA TYR A 98 0.68 11.89 4.66
C TYR A 98 0.53 11.87 6.18
N VAL A 99 0.72 13.01 6.85
CA VAL A 99 0.42 13.17 8.28
C VAL A 99 -1.03 12.80 8.57
N GLN A 100 -1.98 13.37 7.82
CA GLN A 100 -3.40 13.10 7.98
C GLN A 100 -3.76 11.67 7.57
N LEU A 101 -3.21 11.16 6.47
CA LEU A 101 -3.41 9.79 5.99
C LEU A 101 -3.21 8.77 7.12
N PHE A 102 -2.09 8.89 7.84
CA PHE A 102 -1.69 7.96 8.89
C PHE A 102 -2.35 8.28 10.25
N LEU A 103 -2.36 9.53 10.72
CA LEU A 103 -2.91 9.86 12.05
C LEU A 103 -4.43 9.75 12.11
N ASN A 104 -5.14 10.04 11.02
CA ASN A 104 -6.61 9.96 10.97
C ASN A 104 -7.09 8.60 10.45
N SER A 105 -6.19 7.62 10.34
CA SER A 105 -6.53 6.31 9.82
C SER A 105 -7.46 5.54 10.75
N ILE A 106 -8.39 4.79 10.15
CA ILE A 106 -9.33 3.90 10.81
C ILE A 106 -9.08 2.52 10.23
N ASN A 107 -8.70 1.58 11.09
CA ASN A 107 -8.43 0.19 10.73
C ASN A 107 -7.40 0.03 9.58
N PRO A 108 -6.23 0.70 9.63
CA PRO A 108 -5.28 0.64 8.52
C PRO A 108 -4.62 -0.74 8.40
N SER A 109 -4.33 -1.15 7.17
CA SER A 109 -3.36 -2.18 6.83
C SER A 109 -2.14 -1.49 6.23
N ILE A 110 -1.01 -1.59 6.91
CA ILE A 110 0.24 -0.93 6.53
C ILE A 110 1.28 -2.01 6.27
N SER A 111 1.98 -1.94 5.15
CA SER A 111 3.15 -2.76 4.87
C SER A 111 4.36 -1.84 4.78
N CYS A 112 5.45 -2.19 5.47
CA CYS A 112 6.73 -1.50 5.36
C CYS A 112 7.78 -2.45 4.82
N ASP A 113 8.51 -1.98 3.81
CA ASP A 113 9.65 -2.69 3.25
C ASP A 113 10.90 -2.17 3.94
N VAL A 114 11.58 -3.03 4.70
CA VAL A 114 12.70 -2.65 5.57
C VAL A 114 13.95 -3.40 5.14
N LYS A 115 15.03 -2.67 4.90
CA LYS A 115 16.36 -3.22 4.60
C LYS A 115 17.39 -2.58 5.51
N ASP A 116 18.25 -3.39 6.12
CA ASP A 116 19.28 -2.92 7.07
C ASP A 116 18.71 -2.03 8.20
N GLY A 117 17.47 -2.30 8.63
CA GLY A 117 16.77 -1.53 9.67
C GLY A 117 16.18 -0.19 9.21
N VAL A 118 16.29 0.14 7.91
CA VAL A 118 15.76 1.37 7.32
C VAL A 118 14.56 1.05 6.43
N THR A 119 13.48 1.83 6.56
CA THR A 119 12.33 1.71 5.67
C THR A 119 12.68 2.21 4.27
N THR A 120 12.50 1.37 3.26
CA THR A 120 12.80 1.62 1.84
C THR A 120 11.54 1.82 1.00
N GLY A 121 10.38 1.51 1.55
CA GLY A 121 9.07 1.75 0.95
C GLY A 121 7.96 1.37 1.90
N PHE A 122 6.74 1.77 1.57
CA PHE A 122 5.55 1.36 2.30
C PHE A 122 4.33 1.27 1.39
N ASN A 123 3.32 0.54 1.87
CA ASN A 123 1.97 0.53 1.34
C ASN A 123 0.99 0.76 2.49
N PHE A 124 -0.03 1.56 2.24
CA PHE A 124 -1.12 1.87 3.15
C PHE A 124 -2.43 1.53 2.46
N ALA A 125 -3.34 0.87 3.19
CA ALA A 125 -4.73 0.69 2.81
C ALA A 125 -5.62 0.90 4.03
N GLY A 126 -6.63 1.75 3.95
CA GLY A 126 -7.52 1.98 5.09
C GLY A 126 -8.46 3.17 4.92
N GLY A 127 -9.45 3.24 5.80
CA GLY A 127 -10.26 4.45 5.93
C GLY A 127 -9.42 5.58 6.54
N THR A 128 -9.55 6.80 6.04
CA THR A 128 -8.88 7.98 6.63
C THR A 128 -9.71 9.23 6.37
N THR A 129 -9.38 10.32 7.06
CA THR A 129 -9.94 11.65 6.80
C THR A 129 -8.82 12.62 6.48
N ILE A 130 -8.87 13.19 5.27
CA ILE A 130 -7.89 14.14 4.77
C ILE A 130 -8.62 15.43 4.40
N ASN A 131 -8.19 16.56 4.95
CA ASN A 131 -8.80 17.87 4.76
C ASN A 131 -10.32 17.86 5.01
N GLY A 132 -10.74 17.17 6.08
CA GLY A 132 -12.14 17.02 6.49
C GLY A 132 -12.99 16.09 5.62
N LYS A 133 -12.40 15.41 4.63
CA LYS A 133 -13.10 14.46 3.76
C LYS A 133 -12.69 13.03 4.08
N SER A 134 -13.64 12.22 4.52
CA SER A 134 -13.42 10.80 4.79
C SER A 134 -13.48 9.99 3.50
N SER A 135 -12.50 9.11 3.30
CA SER A 135 -12.44 8.21 2.15
C SER A 135 -11.66 6.93 2.50
N PHE A 136 -11.83 5.90 1.70
CA PHE A 136 -10.89 4.77 1.69
C PHE A 136 -9.69 5.15 0.83
N SER A 137 -8.48 5.03 1.37
CA SER A 137 -7.24 5.38 0.69
C SER A 137 -6.36 4.15 0.54
N MET A 138 -5.76 4.03 -0.65
CA MET A 138 -4.70 3.07 -0.95
C MET A 138 -3.52 3.84 -1.53
N VAL A 139 -2.41 3.86 -0.81
CA VAL A 139 -1.23 4.65 -1.18
C VAL A 139 0.02 3.81 -0.96
N GLY A 140 0.86 3.72 -1.98
CA GLY A 140 2.16 3.07 -1.88
C GLY A 140 3.26 4.02 -2.32
N LEU A 141 4.41 3.97 -1.65
CA LEU A 141 5.59 4.74 -2.03
C LEU A 141 6.85 3.89 -1.88
N ILE A 142 7.73 3.96 -2.88
CA ILE A 142 9.05 3.33 -2.85
C ILE A 142 10.09 4.44 -2.82
N PHE A 143 10.91 4.48 -1.77
CA PHE A 143 11.94 5.50 -1.58
C PHE A 143 13.23 5.18 -2.33
N ASN A 144 13.57 3.88 -2.40
CA ASN A 144 14.80 3.43 -3.04
C ASN A 144 14.49 2.28 -4.02
N MET A 145 14.32 2.62 -5.30
CA MET A 145 14.04 1.64 -6.35
C MET A 145 15.19 0.64 -6.57
N ALA A 146 16.44 1.03 -6.31
CA ALA A 146 17.59 0.15 -6.53
C ALA A 146 17.55 -1.11 -5.63
N VAL A 147 16.88 -1.01 -4.47
CA VAL A 147 16.68 -2.15 -3.55
C VAL A 147 15.82 -3.26 -4.19
N TYR A 148 14.99 -2.91 -5.17
CA TYR A 148 14.08 -3.83 -5.85
C TYR A 148 14.66 -4.39 -7.15
N THR A 149 15.72 -3.79 -7.68
CA THR A 149 16.38 -4.25 -8.91
C THR A 149 17.59 -5.14 -8.65
N ASP A 150 18.25 -5.00 -7.49
CA ASP A 150 19.42 -5.79 -7.11
C ASP A 150 19.28 -6.34 -5.66
N GLY A 151 19.10 -7.65 -5.47
CA GLY A 151 19.08 -8.31 -4.14
C GLY A 151 17.70 -8.67 -3.55
N GLU A 152 17.57 -8.76 -2.21
CA GLU A 152 16.46 -9.36 -1.41
C GLU A 152 14.99 -9.12 -1.87
N PHE A 153 14.72 -8.09 -2.67
CA PHE A 153 13.39 -7.80 -3.21
C PHE A 153 13.23 -8.17 -4.70
N GLU A 154 14.12 -8.98 -5.26
CA GLU A 154 14.03 -9.48 -6.63
C GLU A 154 12.72 -10.25 -6.86
N SER A 155 11.93 -9.75 -7.82
CA SER A 155 10.71 -10.41 -8.23
C SER A 155 11.03 -11.81 -8.76
N LYS A 156 10.39 -12.83 -8.19
CA LYS A 156 10.42 -14.17 -8.80
C LYS A 156 9.89 -14.07 -10.23
N PRO A 157 10.52 -14.76 -11.20
CA PRO A 157 9.98 -14.82 -12.54
C PRO A 157 8.53 -15.33 -12.46
N TYR A 158 7.60 -14.53 -12.99
CA TYR A 158 6.18 -14.86 -13.01
C TYR A 158 5.95 -16.03 -13.97
N GLU A 159 5.78 -17.23 -13.42
CA GLU A 159 5.33 -18.38 -14.19
C GLU A 159 3.80 -18.35 -14.31
N LYS A 160 3.31 -18.17 -15.54
CA LYS A 160 1.87 -18.20 -15.83
C LYS A 160 1.28 -19.55 -15.42
N ASP A 161 0.35 -19.53 -14.48
CA ASP A 161 -0.36 -20.73 -14.07
C ASP A 161 -1.46 -21.11 -15.08
N SER A 162 -2.18 -22.21 -14.83
CA SER A 162 -3.26 -22.67 -15.70
C SER A 162 -4.47 -21.73 -15.73
N VAL A 163 -4.69 -20.95 -14.68
CA VAL A 163 -5.79 -19.98 -14.59
C VAL A 163 -5.42 -18.74 -15.39
N ASP A 164 -4.19 -18.26 -15.29
CA ASP A 164 -3.67 -17.11 -16.04
C ASP A 164 -3.73 -17.37 -17.55
N LYS A 165 -3.35 -18.57 -17.99
CA LYS A 165 -3.48 -18.96 -19.40
C LYS A 165 -4.93 -18.97 -19.87
N PHE A 166 -5.84 -19.47 -19.05
CA PHE A 166 -7.27 -19.46 -19.38
C PHE A 166 -7.84 -18.04 -19.46
N LEU A 167 -7.42 -17.15 -18.55
CA LEU A 167 -7.85 -15.75 -18.56
C LEU A 167 -7.29 -15.00 -19.77
N ASP A 168 -6.02 -15.23 -20.14
CA ASP A 168 -5.42 -14.69 -21.36
C ASP A 168 -6.16 -15.19 -22.61
N ASP A 169 -6.45 -16.49 -22.71
CA ASP A 169 -7.20 -17.06 -23.84
C ASP A 169 -8.61 -16.47 -23.93
N ALA A 170 -9.29 -16.29 -22.79
CA ALA A 170 -10.61 -15.66 -22.74
C ALA A 170 -10.55 -14.18 -23.14
N ALA A 171 -9.51 -13.45 -22.71
CA ALA A 171 -9.30 -12.05 -23.10
C ALA A 171 -9.03 -11.94 -24.61
N ASP A 172 -8.22 -12.83 -25.18
CA ASP A 172 -7.91 -12.85 -26.61
C ASP A 172 -9.15 -13.13 -27.45
N ILE A 173 -10.03 -14.03 -26.99
CA ILE A 173 -11.32 -14.32 -27.59
C ILE A 173 -12.26 -13.11 -27.53
N LEU A 174 -12.32 -12.42 -26.39
CA LEU A 174 -13.16 -11.23 -26.23
C LEU A 174 -12.67 -10.07 -27.10
N LEU A 175 -11.35 -9.87 -27.21
CA LEU A 175 -10.76 -8.84 -28.06
C LEU A 175 -11.02 -9.11 -29.55
N ARG A 176 -10.94 -10.38 -29.99
CA ARG A 176 -11.28 -10.77 -31.37
C ARG A 176 -12.77 -10.69 -31.71
N MET A 177 -13.65 -10.63 -30.71
CA MET A 177 -15.08 -10.40 -30.93
C MET A 177 -15.44 -8.92 -30.93
N ALA A 178 -14.61 -8.08 -30.29
CA ALA A 178 -14.82 -6.64 -30.19
C ALA A 178 -14.26 -5.84 -31.39
N PHE A 179 -13.35 -6.44 -32.17
CA PHE A 179 -12.70 -5.87 -33.36
C PHE A 179 -12.77 -6.84 -34.53
#